data_AF-A0A3M0HTH2-F1
#
_entry.id   AF-A0A3M0HTH2-F1
#
_cell.length_a   1.000
_cell.length_b   1.000
_cell.length_c   1.000
_cell.angle_alpha   90.00
_cell.angle_beta   90.00
_cell.angle_gamma   90.00
#
_symmetry.space_group_name_H-M   'P 1'
#
loop_
_entity.id
_entity.type
_entity.pdbx_description
1 polymer ?
#
loop_
_entity_poly.entity_id
_entity_poly.type
_entity_poly.pdbx_seq_one_letter_code
_entity_poly.pdbx_strand_id
1 'polypeptide(L)'
;MRGKPRQVIVDGKPMIAMSEKEFESLLATRRQLGSQTAKMRMLRDTLVEVGDFLDSVAEALDADVPPVSQEVPLPSGPRRPPPALIAEIRRRAHQMRAITGAGRTPRGRRPSDQRRT
;
A
#
# COMPACT_ATOMS: atom_id res chain seq x y z
N MET A 1 8.34 -41.94 -8.25
CA MET A 1 7.41 -41.73 -7.12
C MET A 1 7.72 -40.36 -6.52
N ARG A 2 6.72 -39.46 -6.37
CA ARG A 2 6.91 -38.18 -5.64
C ARG A 2 7.09 -38.51 -4.16
N GLY A 3 8.31 -38.43 -3.65
CA GLY A 3 8.58 -38.55 -2.22
C GLY A 3 8.26 -37.23 -1.55
N LYS A 4 7.34 -37.22 -0.59
CA LYS A 4 7.08 -36.02 0.24
C LYS A 4 8.42 -35.53 0.82
N PRO A 5 8.68 -34.21 0.90
CA PRO A 5 9.88 -33.68 1.54
C PRO A 5 10.03 -34.28 2.94
N ARG A 6 11.23 -34.80 3.26
CA ARG A 6 11.51 -35.44 4.55
C ARG A 6 12.58 -34.68 5.30
N GLN A 7 12.40 -34.55 6.60
CA GLN A 7 13.43 -34.04 7.48
C GLN A 7 14.51 -35.12 7.65
N VAL A 8 15.77 -34.73 7.50
CA VAL A 8 16.97 -35.56 7.66
C VAL A 8 18.00 -34.79 8.48
N ILE A 9 18.92 -35.49 9.14
CA ILE A 9 20.03 -34.86 9.85
C ILE A 9 21.31 -35.17 9.07
N VAL A 10 22.06 -34.14 8.69
CA VAL A 10 23.36 -34.26 8.01
C VAL A 10 24.37 -33.51 8.87
N ASP A 11 25.42 -34.19 9.33
CA ASP A 11 26.46 -33.63 10.21
C ASP A 11 25.89 -32.91 11.45
N GLY A 12 24.84 -33.50 12.07
CA GLY A 12 24.16 -32.92 13.23
C GLY A 12 23.23 -31.74 12.92
N LYS A 13 23.12 -31.31 11.65
CA LYS A 13 22.22 -30.22 11.23
C LYS A 13 20.94 -30.76 10.61
N PRO A 14 19.75 -30.30 11.06
CA PRO A 14 18.49 -30.67 10.43
C PRO A 14 18.39 -30.05 9.03
N MET A 15 18.08 -30.88 8.04
CA MET A 15 17.91 -30.55 6.63
C MET A 15 16.61 -31.14 6.09
N ILE A 16 16.16 -30.67 4.93
CA ILE A 16 15.03 -31.24 4.20
C ILE A 16 15.53 -31.83 2.89
N ALA A 17 15.35 -33.14 2.72
CA ALA A 17 15.58 -33.82 1.47
C ALA A 17 14.32 -33.72 0.59
N MET A 18 14.52 -33.31 -0.66
CA MET A 18 13.49 -33.24 -1.70
C MET A 18 14.13 -33.58 -3.05
N SER A 19 13.33 -33.90 -4.07
CA SER A 19 13.85 -34.14 -5.41
C SER A 19 14.32 -32.83 -6.08
N GLU A 20 15.28 -32.93 -6.99
CA GLU A 20 15.76 -31.78 -7.78
C GLU A 20 14.62 -31.04 -8.50
N LYS A 21 13.69 -31.81 -9.08
CA LYS A 21 12.49 -31.25 -9.74
C LYS A 21 11.61 -30.44 -8.79
N GLU A 22 11.45 -30.88 -7.55
CA GLU A 22 10.69 -30.13 -6.54
C GLU A 22 11.42 -28.88 -6.09
N PHE A 23 12.74 -28.95 -5.95
CA PHE A 23 13.57 -27.80 -5.64
C PHE A 23 13.50 -26.72 -6.72
N GLU A 24 13.63 -27.09 -7.99
CA GLU A 24 13.51 -26.15 -9.12
C GLU A 24 12.11 -25.53 -9.21
N SER A 25 11.06 -26.33 -8.97
CA SER A 25 9.68 -25.85 -8.90
C SER A 25 9.49 -24.84 -7.77
N LEU A 26 10.11 -25.06 -6.60
CA LEU A 26 10.08 -24.12 -5.49
C LEU A 26 10.85 -22.83 -5.81
N LEU A 27 12.00 -22.91 -6.48
CA LEU A 27 12.74 -21.73 -6.92
C LEU A 27 11.95 -20.90 -7.92
N ALA A 28 11.32 -21.54 -8.91
CA ALA A 28 10.44 -20.85 -9.86
C ALA A 28 9.28 -20.15 -9.14
N THR A 29 8.62 -20.84 -8.20
CA THR A 29 7.53 -20.28 -7.40
C THR A 29 8.00 -19.11 -6.55
N ARG A 30 9.18 -19.21 -5.91
CA ARG A 30 9.79 -18.11 -5.15
C ARG A 30 10.04 -16.89 -6.02
N ARG A 31 10.58 -17.06 -7.23
CA ARG A 31 10.81 -15.97 -8.19
C ARG A 31 9.50 -15.31 -8.60
N GLN A 32 8.47 -16.11 -8.91
CA GLN A 32 7.15 -15.61 -9.27
C GLN A 32 6.52 -14.81 -8.12
N LEU A 33 6.53 -15.34 -6.89
CA LEU A 33 6.03 -14.64 -5.72
C LEU A 33 6.81 -13.35 -5.44
N GLY A 34 8.13 -13.36 -5.64
CA GLY A 34 8.97 -12.18 -5.56
C GLY A 34 8.53 -11.09 -6.54
N SER A 35 8.31 -11.46 -7.81
CA SER A 35 7.82 -10.53 -8.83
C SER A 35 6.42 -9.99 -8.50
N GLN A 36 5.50 -10.85 -8.06
CA GLN A 36 4.15 -10.43 -7.66
C GLN A 36 4.18 -9.48 -6.46
N THR A 37 5.06 -9.76 -5.48
CA THR A 37 5.26 -8.87 -4.32
C THR A 37 5.79 -7.50 -4.76
N ALA A 38 6.74 -7.46 -5.70
CA ALA A 38 7.25 -6.20 -6.25
C ALA A 38 6.14 -5.40 -6.96
N LYS A 39 5.33 -6.05 -7.80
CA LYS A 39 4.18 -5.42 -8.47
C LYS A 39 3.17 -4.86 -7.47
N MET A 40 2.88 -5.59 -6.40
CA MET A 40 1.97 -5.13 -5.36
C MET A 40 2.51 -3.92 -4.59
N ARG A 41 3.82 -3.85 -4.36
CA ARG A 41 4.46 -2.65 -3.79
C ARG A 41 4.32 -1.46 -4.72
N MET A 42 4.64 -1.62 -6.00
CA MET A 42 4.49 -0.54 -6.99
C MET A 42 3.04 -0.04 -7.07
N LEU A 43 2.06 -0.95 -7.10
CA LEU A 43 0.65 -0.57 -7.10
C LEU A 43 0.26 0.21 -5.84
N ARG A 44 0.76 -0.23 -4.68
CA ARG A 44 0.54 0.50 -3.42
C ARG A 44 1.12 1.91 -3.49
N ASP A 45 2.34 2.06 -4.00
CA ASP A 45 3.02 3.35 -4.11
C ASP A 45 2.23 4.29 -5.05
N THR A 46 1.79 3.80 -6.21
CA THR A 46 0.92 4.57 -7.13
C THR A 46 -0.41 4.97 -6.46
N LEU A 47 -1.03 4.08 -5.68
CA LEU A 47 -2.27 4.42 -4.97
C LEU A 47 -2.06 5.49 -3.89
N VAL A 48 -0.87 5.55 -3.28
CA VAL A 48 -0.50 6.64 -2.36
C VAL A 48 -0.38 7.95 -3.12
N GLU A 49 0.38 7.97 -4.22
CA GLU A 49 0.57 9.16 -5.05
C GLU A 49 -0.75 9.74 -5.58
N VAL A 50 -1.67 8.88 -6.02
CA VAL A 50 -3.00 9.33 -6.47
C VAL A 50 -3.82 9.89 -5.30
N GLY A 51 -3.71 9.30 -4.11
CA GLY A 51 -4.35 9.83 -2.91
C GLY A 51 -3.87 11.24 -2.58
N ASP A 52 -2.55 11.46 -2.61
CA ASP A 52 -1.92 12.76 -2.33
C ASP A 52 -2.27 13.80 -3.41
N PHE A 53 -2.36 13.37 -4.68
CA PHE A 53 -2.84 14.22 -5.77
C PHE A 53 -4.29 14.65 -5.56
N LEU A 54 -5.18 13.73 -5.18
CA LEU A 54 -6.59 14.05 -4.92
C LEU A 54 -6.75 15.02 -3.74
N ASP A 55 -5.96 14.86 -2.68
CA ASP A 55 -5.91 15.83 -1.58
C ASP A 55 -5.46 17.21 -2.09
N SER A 56 -4.40 17.27 -2.90
CA SER A 56 -3.90 18.53 -3.48
C SER A 56 -4.95 19.22 -4.36
N VAL A 57 -5.70 18.45 -5.14
CA VAL A 57 -6.84 18.96 -5.92
C VAL A 57 -7.93 19.49 -5.01
N ALA A 58 -8.30 18.77 -3.95
CA ALA A 58 -9.33 19.23 -3.01
C ALA A 58 -8.93 20.54 -2.33
N GLU A 59 -7.67 20.68 -1.90
CA GLU A 59 -7.16 21.91 -1.29
C GLU A 59 -7.12 23.08 -2.27
N ALA A 60 -6.72 22.85 -3.52
CA ALA A 60 -6.74 23.89 -4.56
C ALA A 60 -8.16 24.36 -4.87
N LEU A 61 -9.14 23.45 -4.89
CA LEU A 61 -10.55 23.79 -5.12
C LEU A 61 -11.20 24.51 -3.93
N ASP A 62 -10.75 24.23 -2.70
CA ASP A 62 -11.23 24.90 -1.49
C ASP A 62 -10.60 26.30 -1.30
N ALA A 63 -9.37 26.51 -1.75
CA ALA A 63 -8.68 27.81 -1.67
C ALA A 63 -9.37 28.92 -2.52
N ASP A 64 -10.16 28.53 -3.53
CA ASP A 64 -10.97 29.44 -4.37
C ASP A 64 -12.30 29.88 -3.71
N VAL A 65 -12.52 29.56 -2.43
CA VAL A 65 -13.69 30.00 -1.66
C VAL A 65 -13.37 31.30 -0.92
N PRO A 66 -13.82 32.49 -1.41
CA PRO A 66 -13.73 33.70 -0.61
C PRO A 66 -14.62 33.59 0.63
N PRO A 67 -14.24 34.20 1.77
CA PRO A 67 -15.07 34.22 2.96
C PRO A 67 -16.44 34.81 2.63
N VAL A 68 -17.48 34.22 3.21
CA VAL A 68 -18.90 34.58 3.03
C VAL A 68 -19.14 35.97 3.64
N SER A 69 -18.68 37.02 2.97
CA SER A 69 -18.83 38.42 3.33
C SER A 69 -18.44 39.29 2.13
N GLN A 70 -19.23 39.26 1.06
CA GLN A 70 -19.48 40.37 0.14
C GLN A 70 -20.25 39.87 -1.09
N GLU A 71 -21.54 40.20 -1.14
CA GLU A 71 -22.32 40.23 -2.38
C GLU A 71 -21.74 41.34 -3.27
N VAL A 72 -20.82 40.97 -4.16
CA VAL A 72 -20.51 41.79 -5.34
C VAL A 72 -20.67 40.88 -6.55
N PRO A 73 -21.52 41.22 -7.55
CA PRO A 73 -21.65 40.42 -8.76
C PRO A 73 -20.36 40.54 -9.58
N LEU A 74 -19.44 39.60 -9.43
CA LEU A 74 -18.24 39.50 -10.28
C LEU A 74 -18.57 38.76 -11.59
N PRO A 75 -18.00 39.21 -12.72
CA PRO A 75 -18.36 38.75 -14.05
C PRO A 75 -17.85 37.32 -14.29
N SER A 76 -18.72 36.46 -14.80
CA SER A 76 -18.46 35.26 -15.63
C SER A 76 -17.12 34.54 -15.43
N GLY A 77 -16.74 34.23 -14.18
CA GLY A 77 -15.58 33.39 -13.87
C GLY A 77 -15.88 31.90 -14.15
N PRO A 78 -14.85 31.03 -14.20
CA PRO A 78 -15.05 29.59 -14.32
C PRO A 78 -16.00 29.10 -13.23
N ARG A 79 -17.00 28.30 -13.62
CA ARG A 79 -18.01 27.77 -12.69
C ARG A 79 -17.30 27.01 -11.57
N ARG A 80 -17.55 27.43 -10.32
CA ARG A 80 -17.04 26.74 -9.13
C ARG A 80 -17.46 25.27 -9.14
N PRO A 81 -16.58 24.35 -8.72
CA PRO A 81 -16.95 22.94 -8.58
C PRO A 81 -18.05 22.80 -7.52
N PRO A 82 -19.01 21.89 -7.72
CA PRO A 82 -20.05 21.64 -6.73
C PRO A 82 -19.43 21.06 -5.45
N PRO A 83 -19.86 21.46 -4.24
CA PRO A 83 -19.32 20.95 -2.97
C PRO A 83 -19.33 19.42 -2.85
N ALA A 84 -20.31 18.77 -3.49
CA ALA A 84 -20.41 17.32 -3.58
C ALA A 84 -19.20 16.68 -4.29
N LEU A 85 -18.61 17.36 -5.28
CA LEU A 85 -17.41 16.89 -5.99
C LEU A 85 -16.19 16.90 -5.06
N ILE A 86 -15.99 17.98 -4.31
CA ILE A 86 -14.87 18.10 -3.35
C ILE A 86 -15.00 17.04 -2.25
N ALA A 87 -16.21 16.83 -1.72
CA ALA A 87 -16.48 15.79 -0.74
C ALA A 87 -16.18 14.37 -1.27
N GLU A 88 -16.53 14.07 -2.52
CA GLU A 88 -16.23 12.79 -3.15
C GLU A 88 -14.73 12.63 -3.43
N ILE A 89 -14.02 13.69 -3.83
CA ILE A 89 -12.55 13.67 -3.99
C ILE A 89 -11.88 13.29 -2.68
N ARG A 90 -12.23 13.97 -1.58
CA ARG A 90 -11.71 13.69 -0.23
C ARG A 90 -12.05 12.28 0.23
N ARG A 91 -13.29 11.82 -0.04
CA ARG A 91 -13.72 10.44 0.27
C ARG A 91 -12.86 9.41 -0.45
N ARG A 92 -12.57 9.61 -1.74
CA ARG A 92 -11.72 8.70 -2.52
C ARG A 92 -10.27 8.70 -2.03
N ALA A 93 -9.70 9.87 -1.75
CA ALA A 93 -8.37 9.98 -1.15
C ALA A 93 -8.29 9.23 0.20
N HIS A 94 -9.32 9.32 1.02
CA HIS A 94 -9.41 8.57 2.28
C HIS A 94 -9.49 7.05 2.07
N GLN A 95 -10.32 6.59 1.11
CA GLN A 95 -10.42 5.17 0.76
C GLN A 95 -9.08 4.61 0.27
N MET A 96 -8.35 5.34 -0.56
CA MET A 96 -7.03 4.93 -1.06
C MET A 96 -6.03 4.76 0.09
N ARG A 97 -6.00 5.70 1.06
CA ARG A 97 -5.17 5.60 2.27
C ARG A 97 -5.53 4.41 3.17
N ALA A 98 -6.81 4.07 3.28
CA ALA A 98 -7.26 2.92 4.03
C ALA A 98 -6.77 1.59 3.40
N ILE A 99 -6.83 1.48 2.06
CA ILE A 99 -6.37 0.31 1.31
C ILE A 99 -4.84 0.16 1.37
N THR A 100 -4.10 1.26 1.24
CA THR A 100 -2.63 1.23 1.29
C THR A 100 -2.09 1.09 2.72
N GLY A 101 -2.96 1.05 3.73
CA GLY A 101 -2.56 0.87 5.13
C GLY A 101 -1.76 2.04 5.71
N ALA A 102 -1.73 3.19 5.04
CA ALA A 102 -1.03 4.39 5.50
C ALA A 102 -1.62 4.95 6.83
N GLY A 103 -2.84 4.55 7.19
CA GLY A 103 -3.46 4.84 8.49
C GLY A 103 -3.11 3.85 9.62
N ARG A 104 -2.36 2.78 9.35
CA ARG A 104 -1.84 1.89 10.41
C ARG A 104 -0.50 2.44 10.86
N THR A 105 -0.52 3.24 11.92
CA THR A 105 0.68 3.53 12.71
C THR A 105 1.44 2.22 12.95
N PRO A 106 2.78 2.20 12.80
CA PRO A 106 3.56 1.00 13.04
C PRO A 106 3.39 0.65 14.51
N ARG A 107 2.56 -0.38 14.78
CA ARG A 107 2.41 -0.94 16.12
C ARG A 107 3.81 -1.30 16.59
N GLY A 108 4.24 -0.60 17.63
CA GLY A 108 5.62 -0.54 18.10
C GLY A 108 6.34 -1.87 18.00
N ARG A 109 7.49 -1.83 17.34
CA ARG A 109 8.56 -2.80 17.46
C ARG A 109 8.80 -3.02 18.95
N ARG A 110 8.22 -4.08 19.53
CA ARG A 110 8.60 -4.53 20.87
C ARG A 110 10.11 -4.82 20.79
N PRO A 111 10.95 -4.17 21.60
CA PRO A 111 12.33 -4.58 21.71
C PRO A 111 12.31 -5.99 22.31
N SER A 112 12.74 -6.97 21.53
CA SER A 112 13.14 -8.27 22.03
C SER A 112 14.49 -8.09 22.74
N ASP A 113 14.46 -7.52 23.93
CA ASP A 113 15.38 -7.89 25.01
C ASP A 113 14.72 -9.11 25.70
N GLN A 114 15.39 -10.21 26.01
CA GLN A 114 16.77 -10.35 26.42
C GLN A 114 17.20 -11.82 26.26
N ARG A 115 18.44 -12.02 25.81
CA ARG A 115 19.16 -13.31 25.83
C ARG A 115 19.68 -13.62 27.23
N ARG A 116 19.85 -14.92 27.52
CA ARG A 116 20.64 -15.59 28.60
C ARG A 116 20.02 -15.51 30.00
N THR A 117 19.97 -16.57 30.78
CA THR A 117 20.97 -17.66 31.00
C THR A 117 20.41 -19.06 30.89
#